data_AF-A0A8E2W7V0-F1
#
_entry.id   AF-A0A8E2W7V0-F1
#
_cell.length_a   1.000
_cell.length_b   1.000
_cell.length_c   1.000
_cell.angle_alpha   90.00
_cell.angle_beta   90.00
_cell.angle_gamma   90.00
#
_symmetry.space_group_name_H-M   'P 1'
#
loop_
_entity.id
_entity.type
_entity.pdbx_description
1 polymer ?
#
loop_
_entity_poly.entity_id
_entity_poly.type
_entity_poly.pdbx_seq_one_letter_code
_entity_poly.pdbx_strand_id
1 'polypeptide(L)' 'MSGENVILSNLSDELVQQMRDDLYDGLKEEIEEGTNILLERGWAPYKVLTEALVEGMRIVGEDFRDGILFVPEVLLSATP' A
#
# COMPACT_ATOMS: atom_id res chain seq x y z
N MET A 1 16.42 10.31 0.21
CA MET A 1 15.52 11.07 1.10
C MET A 1 14.15 10.44 0.92
N SER A 2 13.63 9.77 1.94
CA SER A 2 12.18 9.54 2.10
C SER A 2 12.02 9.00 3.51
N GLY A 3 12.01 9.95 4.42
CA GLY A 3 11.65 9.78 5.82
C GLY A 3 10.84 11.00 6.22
N GLU A 4 10.03 11.50 5.29
CA GLU A 4 8.95 12.40 5.66
C GLU A 4 7.94 11.50 6.37
N ASN A 5 7.81 11.67 7.69
CA ASN A 5 6.71 11.08 8.45
C ASN A 5 5.42 11.74 7.93
N VAL A 6 4.91 11.25 6.81
CA VAL A 6 3.65 11.69 6.25
C VAL A 6 2.58 11.22 7.22
N ILE A 7 1.87 12.17 7.81
CA ILE A 7 0.77 11.83 8.72
C ILE A 7 -0.37 11.28 7.86
N LEU A 8 -0.51 9.95 7.81
CA LEU A 8 -1.50 9.24 6.98
C LEU A 8 -2.93 9.74 7.24
N SER A 9 -3.24 10.13 8.48
CA SER A 9 -4.55 10.67 8.86
C SER A 9 -4.90 12.01 8.21
N ASN A 10 -3.93 12.78 7.72
CA ASN A 10 -4.14 14.04 7.00
C ASN A 10 -4.41 13.87 5.51
N LEU A 11 -4.10 12.70 4.92
CA LEU A 11 -4.30 12.43 3.50
C LEU A 11 -5.74 12.02 3.23
N SER A 12 -6.49 12.64 2.31
CA SER A 12 -7.84 12.19 1.95
C SER A 12 -7.81 11.09 0.89
N ASP A 13 -7.86 11.46 -0.38
CA ASP A 13 -7.87 10.55 -1.53
C ASP A 13 -6.46 10.05 -1.86
N GLU A 14 -5.45 10.79 -1.40
CA GLU A 14 -4.03 10.45 -1.52
C GLU A 14 -3.61 9.31 -0.60
N LEU A 15 -4.39 9.00 0.44
CA LEU A 15 -4.10 7.90 1.38
C LEU A 15 -4.02 6.55 0.65
N VAL A 16 -4.90 6.34 -0.33
CA VAL A 16 -4.89 5.12 -1.15
C VAL A 16 -3.63 5.04 -2.02
N GLN A 17 -3.10 6.17 -2.49
CA GLN A 17 -1.87 6.19 -3.27
C GLN A 17 -0.66 5.91 -2.37
N GLN A 18 -0.59 6.59 -1.22
CA GLN A 18 0.48 6.38 -0.24
C GLN A 18 0.55 4.91 0.20
N MET A 19 -0.59 4.30 0.53
CA MET A 19 -0.65 2.88 0.88
C MET A 19 -0.17 1.95 -0.25
N ARG A 20 -0.21 2.36 -1.52
CA ARG A 20 0.31 1.53 -2.63
C ARG A 20 1.83 1.62 -2.70
N ASP A 21 2.39 2.79 -2.46
CA ASP A 21 3.83 3.00 -2.37
C ASP A 21 4.39 2.28 -1.12
N ASP A 22 3.70 2.38 0.01
CA ASP A 22 4.05 1.67 1.24
C ASP A 22 4.01 0.15 1.04
N LEU A 23 3.06 -0.36 0.24
CA LEU A 23 2.96 -1.79 -0.09
C LEU A 23 4.08 -2.22 -1.05
N TYR A 24 4.45 -1.35 -2.00
CA TYR A 24 5.58 -1.58 -2.88
C TYR A 24 6.90 -1.68 -2.08
N ASP A 25 7.09 -0.79 -1.10
CA ASP A 25 8.26 -0.75 -0.23
C ASP A 25 8.23 -1.79 0.91
N GLY A 26 7.10 -2.47 1.13
CA GLY A 26 6.93 -3.50 2.16
C GLY A 26 6.78 -2.94 3.58
N LEU A 27 6.24 -1.73 3.74
CA LEU A 27 6.06 -1.05 5.01
C LEU A 27 4.77 -1.52 5.72
N LYS A 28 4.84 -2.63 6.45
CA LYS A 28 3.68 -3.22 7.16
C LYS A 28 2.96 -2.24 8.11
N GLU A 29 3.71 -1.49 8.91
CA GLU A 29 3.15 -0.62 9.96
C GLU A 29 2.28 0.50 9.35
N GLU A 30 2.75 1.12 8.27
CA GLU A 30 2.03 2.17 7.53
C GLU A 30 0.76 1.61 6.85
N ILE A 31 0.82 0.38 6.33
CA ILE A 31 -0.35 -0.30 5.74
C ILE A 31 -1.43 -0.59 6.78
N GLU A 32 -1.04 -1.02 7.98
CA GLU A 32 -1.97 -1.27 9.07
C GLU A 32 -2.63 0.04 9.54
N GLU A 33 -1.84 1.11 9.68
CA GLU A 33 -2.36 2.43 10.02
C GLU A 33 -3.32 2.98 8.95
N GLY A 34 -2.93 2.96 7.67
CA GLY A 34 -3.76 3.40 6.56
C GLY A 34 -5.06 2.61 6.41
N THR A 35 -5.00 1.29 6.65
CA THR A 35 -6.20 0.42 6.66
C THR A 35 -7.16 0.83 7.77
N ASN A 36 -6.66 1.05 8.98
CA ASN A 36 -7.50 1.49 10.10
C ASN A 36 -8.13 2.87 9.83
N ILE A 37 -7.37 3.81 9.28
CA ILE A 37 -7.89 5.13 8.92
C ILE A 37 -9.01 5.03 7.87
N LEU A 38 -8.85 4.19 6.85
CA LEU A 38 -9.90 4.00 5.84
C LEU A 38 -11.18 3.39 6.43
N LEU A 39 -11.03 2.42 7.35
CA LEU A 39 -12.15 1.83 8.07
C LEU A 39 -12.85 2.86 8.97
N GLU A 40 -12.11 3.70 9.69
CA GLU A 40 -12.66 4.79 10.50
C GLU A 40 -13.41 5.83 9.65
N ARG A 41 -12.96 6.05 8.42
CA ARG A 41 -13.64 6.91 7.42
C ARG A 41 -14.90 6.28 6.82
N GLY A 42 -15.29 5.08 7.28
CA GLY A 42 -16.51 4.40 6.85
C GLY A 42 -16.37 3.63 5.55
N TRP A 43 -15.14 3.37 5.08
CA TRP A 43 -14.96 2.47 3.95
C TRP A 43 -15.32 1.05 4.35
N ALA A 44 -16.02 0.34 3.45
CA ALA A 44 -16.30 -1.07 3.66
C ALA A 44 -14.97 -1.86 3.63
N PRO A 45 -14.77 -2.86 4.51
CA PRO A 45 -13.56 -3.69 4.50
C PRO A 45 -13.24 -4.29 3.13
N TYR A 46 -14.28 -4.70 2.40
CA TYR A 46 -14.15 -5.18 1.03
C TYR A 46 -13.55 -4.12 0.10
N LYS A 47 -14.02 -2.87 0.21
CA LYS A 47 -13.54 -1.77 -0.62
C LYS A 47 -12.07 -1.44 -0.31
N VAL A 48 -11.68 -1.44 0.97
CA VAL A 48 -10.27 -1.24 1.37
C VAL A 48 -9.38 -2.34 0.80
N LEU A 49 -9.80 -3.60 0.90
CA LEU A 49 -9.06 -4.73 0.33
C LEU A 49 -8.90 -4.59 -1.19
N THR A 50 -9.98 -4.31 -1.91
CA THR A 50 -9.96 -4.30 -3.38
C THR A 50 -9.30 -3.07 -3.97
N GLU A 51 -9.55 -1.88 -3.41
CA GLU A 51 -9.09 -0.62 -4.01
C GLU A 51 -7.75 -0.12 -3.48
N ALA A 52 -7.36 -0.48 -2.26
CA ALA A 52 -6.03 -0.14 -1.73
C ALA A 52 -5.05 -1.30 -1.90
N LEU A 53 -5.32 -2.43 -1.25
CA LEU A 53 -4.33 -3.51 -1.11
C LEU A 53 -4.12 -4.33 -2.40
N VAL A 54 -5.21 -4.84 -2.99
CA VAL A 54 -5.14 -5.66 -4.21
C VAL A 54 -4.65 -4.84 -5.40
N GLU A 55 -5.09 -3.59 -5.48
CA GLU A 55 -4.73 -2.66 -6.56
C GLU A 55 -3.27 -2.20 -6.42
N GLY A 56 -2.72 -2.14 -5.21
CA GLY A 56 -1.27 -2.01 -4.97
C GLY A 56 -0.49 -3.24 -5.44
N MET A 57 -0.94 -4.44 -5.08
CA MET A 57 -0.27 -5.69 -5.47
C MET A 57 -0.31 -5.93 -6.99
N ARG A 58 -1.33 -5.40 -7.69
CA ARG A 58 -1.39 -5.44 -9.16
C ARG A 58 -0.20 -4.73 -9.80
N ILE A 59 0.21 -3.57 -9.27
CA ILE A 59 1.35 -2.80 -9.78
C ILE A 59 2.64 -3.59 -9.57
N VAL A 60 2.86 -4.11 -8.36
CA VAL A 60 4.02 -4.97 -8.03
C VAL A 60 4.10 -6.18 -8.99
N GLY A 61 2.96 -6.79 -9.32
CA GLY A 61 2.89 -7.91 -10.26
C GLY A 61 3.15 -7.55 -11.72
N GLU A 62 2.82 -6.32 -12.15
CA GLU A 62 3.17 -5.78 -13.47
C GLU A 62 4.66 -5.49 -13.55
N ASP A 63 5.22 -4.80 -12.55
CA ASP A 63 6.64 -4.45 -12.50
C ASP A 63 7.55 -5.68 -12.40
N PHE A 64 7.12 -6.73 -11.68
CA PHE A 64 7.81 -8.03 -11.67
C PHE A 64 7.80 -8.71 -13.05
N ARG A 65 6.68 -8.62 -13.78
CA ARG A 65 6.55 -9.19 -15.13
C ARG A 65 7.45 -8.44 -16.13
N ASP A 66 7.54 -7.12 -15.97
CA ASP A 66 8.33 -6.25 -16.84
C ASP A 66 9.84 -6.28 -16.51
N GLY A 67 10.23 -7.01 -15.46
CA GLY A 67 11.62 -7.19 -15.04
C GLY A 67 12.20 -5.98 -14.30
N ILE A 68 11.34 -5.11 -13.76
CA ILE A 68 11.70 -3.96 -12.92
C ILE A 68 11.96 -4.45 -11.48
N LEU A 69 11.14 -5.38 -10.99
CA LEU A 69 11.27 -6.01 -9.67
C LEU A 69 11.82 -7.44 -9.77
N PHE A 70 12.57 -7.87 -8.75
CA PHE A 70 13.11 -9.22 -8.59
C PHE A 70 12.39 -9.99 -7.45
N VAL A 71 12.57 -11.31 -7.44
CA VAL A 71 11.91 -12.21 -6.47
C VAL A 71 12.07 -11.79 -5.00
N PRO A 72 13.24 -11.33 -4.51
CA PRO A 72 13.38 -10.86 -3.13
C PRO A 72 12.51 -9.65 -2.79
N GLU A 73 12.32 -8.74 -3.75
CA GLU A 73 11.54 -7.50 -3.58
C GLU A 73 10.05 -7.81 -3.58
N VAL A 74 9.58 -8.67 -4.48
CA VAL A 74 8.18 -9.12 -4.51
C VAL A 74 7.78 -9.83 -3.22
N LEU A 75 8.68 -10.62 -2.64
CA LEU A 75 8.41 -11.29 -1.37
C LEU A 75 8.24 -10.28 -0.23
N LEU A 76 9.01 -9.19 -0.21
CA LEU A 76 8.89 -8.14 0.79
C LEU A 76 7.50 -7.47 0.72
N SER A 77 7.00 -7.19 -0.48
CA SER A 77 5.67 -6.60 -0.70
C SER A 77 4.52 -7.59 -0.43
N ALA A 78 4.73 -8.89 -0.70
CA ALA A 78 3.71 -9.93 -0.56
C ALA A 78 3.52 -10.43 0.87
N THR A 79 4.51 -10.21 1.74
CA THR A 79 4.42 -10.52 3.18
C THR A 79 4.51 -9.26 4.01
N PRO A 80 3.44 -8.43 4.06
CA PRO A 80 3.33 -7.39 5.06
C PRO A 80 3.17 -8.01 6.46
#